data_AF-A0A8I1GB69-F1
#
_entry.id   AF-A0A8I1GB69-F1
#
_cell.length_a   1.000
_cell.length_b   1.000
_cell.length_c   1.000
_cell.angle_alpha   90.00
_cell.angle_beta   90.00
_cell.angle_gamma   90.00
#
_symmetry.space_group_name_H-M   'P 1'
#
loop_
_entity.id
_entity.type
_entity.pdbx_description
1 polymer ?
#
loop_
_entity_poly.entity_id
_entity_poly.type
_entity_poly.pdbx_seq_one_letter_code
_entity_poly.pdbx_strand_id
1 'polypeptide(L)'
;MNDAQFNRLLEMTRLRSSDIICALRLVLVKGYPQAKASFIYEVDKGLLSRRLKRLKNLSSRALTLSISEVIKLTKFRSQKIIDAVTFVVRKKGSQAAASNIFSVDKGLLSRRVKRVNQLRLELMEFQSDAC
;
A
#
# COMPACT_ATOMS: atom_id res chain seq x y z
N MET A 1 -1.65 -11.53 -10.40
CA MET A 1 -0.81 -10.37 -10.07
C MET A 1 0.60 -10.65 -10.55
N ASN A 2 1.36 -9.62 -10.94
CA ASN A 2 2.76 -9.78 -11.36
C ASN A 2 3.73 -9.78 -10.15
N ASP A 3 5.02 -10.07 -10.39
CA ASP A 3 6.03 -10.14 -9.32
C ASP A 3 6.24 -8.78 -8.61
N ALA A 4 6.13 -7.66 -9.34
CA ALA A 4 6.27 -6.33 -8.77
C ALA A 4 5.13 -6.00 -7.78
N GLN A 5 3.89 -6.28 -8.17
CA GLN A 5 2.70 -6.17 -7.32
C GLN A 5 2.83 -7.05 -6.07
N PHE A 6 3.32 -8.28 -6.23
CA PHE A 6 3.52 -9.20 -5.11
C PHE A 6 4.57 -8.67 -4.11
N ASN A 7 5.72 -8.18 -4.59
CA ASN A 7 6.76 -7.62 -3.73
C ASN A 7 6.28 -6.38 -2.95
N ARG A 8 5.52 -5.48 -3.60
CA ARG A 8 4.89 -4.33 -2.91
C ARG A 8 3.93 -4.77 -1.81
N LEU A 9 3.14 -5.83 -2.03
CA LEU A 9 2.26 -6.39 -0.99
C LEU A 9 3.05 -7.00 0.18
N LEU A 10 4.21 -7.60 -0.07
CA LEU A 10 5.07 -8.12 0.99
C LEU A 10 5.62 -7.00 1.88
N GLU A 11 6.08 -5.89 1.28
CA GLU A 11 6.55 -4.72 2.03
C GLU A 11 5.47 -4.17 2.96
N MET A 12 4.22 -4.12 2.51
CA MET A 12 3.09 -3.68 3.31
C MET A 12 2.71 -4.63 4.46
N THR A 13 2.93 -5.94 4.28
CA THR A 13 2.50 -6.97 5.26
C THR A 13 3.56 -7.34 6.29
N ARG A 14 4.82 -6.89 6.12
CA ARG A 14 5.97 -7.25 6.97
C ARG A 14 6.13 -8.76 7.15
N LEU A 15 5.77 -9.53 6.14
CA LEU A 15 5.94 -10.98 6.15
C LEU A 15 7.45 -11.30 6.06
N ARG A 16 7.96 -12.19 6.92
CA ARG A 16 9.40 -12.50 7.00
C ARG A 16 9.77 -13.95 6.71
N SER A 17 8.83 -14.89 6.82
CA SER A 17 9.11 -16.31 6.55
C SER A 17 9.29 -16.52 5.04
N SER A 18 10.47 -16.96 4.64
CA SER A 18 10.83 -17.26 3.25
C SER A 18 9.89 -18.28 2.63
N ASP A 19 9.56 -19.35 3.35
CA ASP A 19 8.79 -20.47 2.81
C ASP A 19 7.34 -20.05 2.55
N ILE A 20 6.77 -19.27 3.47
CA ILE A 20 5.45 -18.68 3.28
C ILE A 20 5.46 -17.70 2.12
N ILE A 21 6.50 -16.86 1.98
CA ILE A 21 6.63 -15.92 0.86
C ILE A 21 6.68 -16.68 -0.47
N CYS A 22 7.50 -17.72 -0.57
CA CYS A 22 7.64 -18.53 -1.78
C CYS A 22 6.33 -19.27 -2.12
N ALA A 23 5.65 -19.85 -1.12
CA ALA A 23 4.34 -20.48 -1.30
C ALA A 23 3.28 -19.49 -1.78
N LEU A 24 3.25 -18.28 -1.20
CA LEU A 24 2.34 -17.21 -1.63
C LEU A 24 2.64 -16.75 -3.06
N ARG A 25 3.91 -16.67 -3.46
CA ARG A 25 4.31 -16.29 -4.82
C ARG A 25 3.84 -17.32 -5.85
N LEU A 26 3.98 -18.61 -5.58
CA LEU A 26 3.46 -19.66 -6.48
C LEU A 26 1.95 -19.52 -6.70
N VAL A 27 1.19 -19.22 -5.65
CA VAL A 27 -0.28 -19.10 -5.77
C VAL A 27 -0.68 -17.80 -6.46
N LEU A 28 -0.13 -16.66 -6.05
CA LEU A 28 -0.61 -15.35 -6.47
C LEU A 28 0.00 -14.86 -7.81
N VAL A 29 1.24 -15.24 -8.10
CA VAL A 29 1.95 -14.83 -9.32
C VAL A 29 1.91 -15.93 -10.38
N LYS A 30 2.21 -17.18 -9.99
CA LYS A 30 2.29 -18.31 -10.94
C LYS A 30 0.96 -19.06 -11.13
N GLY A 31 -0.08 -18.72 -10.37
CA GLY A 31 -1.42 -19.32 -10.50
C GLY A 31 -1.53 -20.76 -10.01
N TYR A 32 -0.58 -21.24 -9.21
CA TYR A 32 -0.59 -22.63 -8.74
C TYR A 32 -1.74 -22.86 -7.76
N PRO A 33 -2.34 -24.07 -7.76
CA PRO A 33 -3.28 -24.44 -6.72
C PRO A 33 -2.66 -24.32 -5.33
N GLN A 34 -3.40 -23.77 -4.37
CA GLN A 34 -2.92 -23.56 -3.01
C GLN A 34 -2.39 -24.86 -2.36
N ALA A 35 -3.07 -25.98 -2.59
CA ALA A 35 -2.64 -27.28 -2.06
C ALA A 35 -1.25 -27.68 -2.58
N LYS A 36 -0.96 -27.41 -3.86
CA LYS A 36 0.34 -27.68 -4.48
C LYS A 36 1.44 -26.80 -3.90
N ALA A 37 1.18 -25.50 -3.72
CA ALA A 37 2.16 -24.59 -3.13
C ALA A 37 2.43 -24.86 -1.64
N SER A 38 1.40 -25.26 -0.89
CA SER A 38 1.50 -25.70 0.51
C SER A 38 2.37 -26.95 0.65
N PHE A 39 2.21 -27.91 -0.25
CA PHE A 39 3.03 -29.12 -0.30
C PHE A 39 4.50 -28.83 -0.65
N ILE A 40 4.76 -28.05 -1.71
CA ILE A 40 6.14 -27.78 -2.19
C ILE A 40 7.03 -27.10 -1.13
N TYR A 41 6.46 -26.19 -0.34
CA TYR A 41 7.20 -25.41 0.66
C TYR A 41 6.90 -25.84 2.10
N GLU A 42 6.22 -26.98 2.28
CA GLU A 42 5.90 -27.56 3.60
C GLU A 42 5.20 -26.57 4.56
N VAL A 43 4.35 -25.69 4.00
CA VAL A 43 3.61 -24.69 4.77
C VAL A 43 2.22 -25.23 5.11
N ASP A 44 1.80 -25.08 6.37
CA ASP A 44 0.42 -25.39 6.78
C ASP A 44 -0.62 -24.73 5.86
N LYS A 45 -1.54 -25.55 5.32
CA LYS A 45 -2.55 -25.12 4.38
C LYS A 45 -3.48 -24.07 4.99
N GLY A 46 -3.81 -24.18 6.28
CA GLY A 46 -4.67 -23.23 6.99
C GLY A 46 -3.99 -21.87 7.18
N LEU A 47 -2.71 -21.87 7.55
CA LEU A 47 -1.86 -20.68 7.62
C LEU A 47 -1.75 -20.00 6.26
N LEU A 48 -1.42 -20.76 5.21
CA LEU A 48 -1.32 -20.23 3.84
C LEU A 48 -2.64 -19.60 3.38
N SER A 49 -3.77 -20.25 3.66
CA SER A 49 -5.11 -19.73 3.35
C SER A 49 -5.38 -18.37 4.02
N ARG A 50 -5.10 -18.27 5.33
CA ARG A 50 -5.26 -17.02 6.09
C ARG A 50 -4.38 -15.91 5.53
N ARG A 51 -3.14 -16.22 5.15
CA ARG A 51 -2.21 -15.24 4.54
C ARG A 51 -2.68 -14.81 3.16
N LEU A 52 -3.13 -15.73 2.32
CA LEU A 52 -3.72 -15.43 1.01
C LEU A 52 -4.94 -14.52 1.14
N LYS A 53 -5.87 -14.84 2.05
CA LYS A 53 -7.05 -14.01 2.30
C LYS A 53 -6.65 -12.59 2.72
N ARG A 54 -5.66 -12.45 3.61
CA ARG A 54 -5.14 -11.15 4.03
C ARG A 54 -4.54 -10.35 2.88
N LEU A 55 -3.74 -10.99 2.03
CA LEU A 55 -3.12 -10.35 0.86
C LEU A 55 -4.16 -9.96 -0.20
N LYS A 56 -5.13 -10.82 -0.48
CA LYS A 56 -6.26 -10.51 -1.39
C LYS A 56 -7.13 -9.37 -0.87
N ASN A 57 -7.37 -9.30 0.44
CA ASN A 57 -8.09 -8.19 1.05
C ASN A 57 -7.29 -6.88 1.02
N LEU A 58 -5.97 -6.95 1.12
CA LEU A 58 -5.11 -5.78 0.97
C LEU A 58 -5.05 -5.31 -0.49
N SER A 59 -4.99 -6.23 -1.45
CA SER A 59 -5.04 -5.88 -2.87
C SER A 59 -6.40 -5.28 -3.25
N SER A 60 -7.52 -5.84 -2.76
CA SER A 60 -8.85 -5.30 -3.02
C SER A 60 -9.09 -3.94 -2.36
N ARG A 61 -8.55 -3.72 -1.15
CA ARG A 61 -8.59 -2.40 -0.50
C ARG A 61 -7.69 -1.39 -1.21
N ALA A 62 -6.49 -1.78 -1.63
CA ALA A 62 -5.58 -0.91 -2.39
C ALA A 62 -6.23 -0.36 -3.68
N LEU A 63 -7.18 -1.09 -4.28
CA LEU A 63 -7.94 -0.68 -5.46
C LEU A 63 -8.99 0.43 -5.19
N THR A 64 -9.33 0.72 -3.93
CA THR A 64 -10.43 1.65 -3.56
C THR A 64 -10.04 2.75 -2.58
N LEU A 65 -8.75 2.87 -2.23
CA LEU A 65 -8.33 3.82 -1.19
C LEU A 65 -8.57 5.28 -1.61
N SER A 66 -9.41 5.95 -0.84
CA SER A 66 -9.58 7.39 -0.90
C SER A 66 -8.30 8.13 -0.48
N ILE A 67 -8.13 9.40 -0.90
CA ILE A 67 -7.00 10.25 -0.48
C ILE A 67 -6.83 10.25 1.05
N SER A 68 -7.94 10.26 1.79
CA SER A 68 -7.94 10.20 3.25
C SER A 68 -7.28 8.93 3.80
N GLU A 69 -7.45 7.79 3.13
CA GLU A 69 -6.82 6.53 3.54
C GLU A 69 -5.34 6.47 3.15
N VAL A 70 -4.97 7.04 2.00
CA VAL A 70 -3.55 7.21 1.62
C VAL A 70 -2.80 8.06 2.64
N ILE A 71 -3.44 9.13 3.13
CA ILE A 71 -2.86 9.97 4.20
C ILE A 71 -2.79 9.22 5.53
N LYS A 72 -3.74 8.33 5.85
CA LYS A 72 -3.62 7.47 7.05
C LYS A 72 -2.44 6.50 6.95
N LEU A 73 -2.15 5.99 5.75
CA LEU A 73 -1.02 5.08 5.52
C LEU A 73 0.35 5.76 5.69
N THR A 74 0.44 7.08 5.51
CA THR A 74 1.70 7.82 5.68
C THR A 74 2.10 7.98 7.15
N LYS A 75 1.21 7.65 8.10
CA LYS A 75 1.42 7.71 9.56
C LYS A 75 1.92 9.07 10.04
N PHE A 76 1.43 10.15 9.44
CA PHE A 76 1.68 11.49 9.97
C PHE A 76 1.09 11.60 11.38
N ARG A 77 1.90 12.06 12.34
CA ARG A 77 1.49 12.17 13.75
C ARG A 77 0.85 13.51 14.08
N SER A 78 1.11 14.54 13.29
CA SER A 78 0.60 15.89 13.52
C SER A 78 -0.68 16.12 12.72
N GLN A 79 -1.76 16.45 13.43
CA GLN A 79 -3.05 16.78 12.80
C GLN A 79 -2.92 17.99 11.86
N LYS A 80 -2.15 19.01 12.25
CA LYS A 80 -1.87 20.18 11.39
C LYS A 80 -1.24 19.79 10.05
N ILE A 81 -0.33 18.81 10.05
CA ILE A 81 0.28 18.29 8.81
C ILE A 81 -0.75 17.51 7.98
N ILE A 82 -1.59 16.70 8.64
CA ILE A 82 -2.65 15.94 7.97
C ILE A 82 -3.62 16.90 7.26
N ASP A 83 -4.05 17.96 7.94
CA ASP A 83 -5.00 18.93 7.40
C ASP A 83 -4.39 19.73 6.24
N ALA A 84 -3.12 20.18 6.39
CA ALA A 84 -2.39 20.89 5.35
C ALA A 84 -2.18 20.04 4.09
N VAL A 85 -1.76 18.78 4.25
CA VAL A 85 -1.60 17.86 3.12
C VAL A 85 -2.95 17.56 2.47
N THR A 86 -4.00 17.35 3.25
CA THR A 86 -5.35 17.10 2.73
C THR A 86 -5.86 18.29 1.92
N PHE A 87 -5.63 19.51 2.39
CA PHE A 87 -5.99 20.73 1.68
C PHE A 87 -5.31 20.81 0.30
N VAL A 88 -4.01 20.53 0.24
CA VAL A 88 -3.26 20.55 -1.03
C VAL A 88 -3.72 19.44 -1.97
N VAL A 89 -3.83 18.20 -1.48
CA VAL A 89 -4.07 17.02 -2.32
C VAL A 89 -5.54 16.86 -2.74
N ARG A 90 -6.49 17.29 -1.90
CA ARG A 90 -7.95 17.12 -2.14
C ARG A 90 -8.62 18.39 -2.67
N LYS A 91 -8.30 19.55 -2.10
CA LYS A 91 -8.95 20.83 -2.46
C LYS A 91 -8.19 21.58 -3.56
N LYS A 92 -7.15 20.98 -4.15
CA LYS A 92 -6.22 21.60 -5.12
C LYS A 92 -5.64 22.94 -4.64
N GLY A 93 -5.54 23.12 -3.33
CA GLY A 93 -4.95 24.32 -2.74
C GLY A 93 -3.45 24.38 -3.00
N SER A 94 -2.90 25.59 -3.16
CA SER A 94 -1.45 25.74 -3.31
C SER A 94 -0.73 25.39 -2.01
N GLN A 95 0.50 24.86 -2.11
CA GLN A 95 1.32 24.58 -0.92
C GLN A 95 1.63 25.86 -0.13
N ALA A 96 1.73 27.01 -0.80
CA ALA A 96 1.91 28.30 -0.16
C ALA A 96 0.68 28.68 0.69
N ALA A 97 -0.53 28.52 0.15
CA ALA A 97 -1.76 28.76 0.90
C ALA A 97 -1.88 27.82 2.11
N ALA A 98 -1.59 26.54 1.94
CA ALA A 98 -1.61 25.56 3.03
C ALA A 98 -0.56 25.86 4.12
N SER A 99 0.65 26.24 3.74
CA SER A 99 1.70 26.63 4.69
C SER A 99 1.24 27.79 5.59
N ASN A 100 0.60 28.79 5.00
CA ASN A 100 0.07 29.95 5.71
C ASN A 100 -1.14 29.60 6.59
N ILE A 101 -2.16 28.92 6.03
CA ILE A 101 -3.41 28.59 6.74
C ILE A 101 -3.15 27.70 7.95
N PHE A 102 -2.28 26.69 7.80
CA PHE A 102 -2.05 25.70 8.86
C PHE A 102 -0.79 25.97 9.69
N SER A 103 -0.06 27.05 9.39
CA SER A 103 1.21 27.42 10.05
C SER A 103 2.20 26.25 10.06
N VAL A 104 2.44 25.66 8.88
CA VAL A 104 3.35 24.52 8.68
C VAL A 104 4.49 24.95 7.77
N ASP A 105 5.72 24.57 8.11
CA ASP A 105 6.88 24.81 7.26
C ASP A 105 6.65 24.29 5.83
N LYS A 106 6.88 25.15 4.84
CA LYS A 106 6.64 24.85 3.42
C LYS A 106 7.55 23.71 2.93
N GLY A 107 8.79 23.64 3.42
CA GLY A 107 9.74 22.58 3.05
C GLY A 107 9.32 21.21 3.59
N LEU A 108 8.85 21.15 4.83
CA LEU A 108 8.24 19.99 5.44
C LEU A 108 6.98 19.58 4.68
N LEU A 109 6.05 20.51 4.44
CA LEU A 109 4.80 20.26 3.72
C LEU A 109 5.05 19.68 2.32
N SER A 110 5.99 20.26 1.57
CA SER A 110 6.35 19.77 0.23
C SER A 110 6.82 18.31 0.25
N ARG A 111 7.69 17.94 1.20
CA ARG A 111 8.12 16.54 1.39
C ARG A 111 6.97 15.60 1.73
N ARG A 112 6.03 16.05 2.58
CA ARG A 112 4.86 15.24 2.97
C ARG A 112 3.89 15.05 1.81
N VAL A 113 3.60 16.10 1.05
CA VAL A 113 2.78 16.04 -0.17
C VAL A 113 3.42 15.12 -1.22
N LYS A 114 4.73 15.25 -1.45
CA LYS A 114 5.46 14.35 -2.36
C LYS A 114 5.34 12.89 -1.95
N ARG A 115 5.47 12.58 -0.66
CA ARG A 115 5.30 11.22 -0.14
C ARG A 115 3.89 10.67 -0.37
N VAL A 116 2.86 11.50 -0.17
CA VAL A 116 1.46 11.11 -0.40
C VAL A 116 1.18 10.86 -1.88
N ASN A 117 1.67 11.74 -2.77
CA ASN A 117 1.52 11.56 -4.21
C ASN A 117 2.29 10.34 -4.73
N GLN A 118 3.48 10.08 -4.19
CA GLN A 118 4.26 8.90 -4.54
C GLN A 118 3.54 7.61 -4.12
N LEU A 119 3.02 7.55 -2.89
CA LEU A 119 2.17 6.43 -2.44
C LEU A 119 0.92 6.28 -3.31
N ARG A 120 0.32 7.39 -3.75
CA ARG A 120 -0.84 7.35 -4.64
C ARG A 120 -0.48 6.78 -6.03
N LEU A 121 0.67 7.16 -6.59
CA LEU A 121 1.16 6.60 -7.86
C LEU A 121 1.49 5.11 -7.71
N GLU A 122 2.19 4.73 -6.63
CA GLU A 122 2.50 3.33 -6.31
C GLU A 122 1.23 2.47 -6.21
N LEU A 123 0.15 3.04 -5.67
CA LEU A 123 -1.18 2.41 -5.59
C LEU A 123 -1.93 2.42 -6.93
N MET A 124 -1.79 3.45 -7.77
CA MET A 124 -2.43 3.54 -9.09
C MET A 124 -1.80 2.60 -10.12
N GLU A 125 -0.47 2.50 -10.16
CA GLU A 125 0.26 1.51 -10.98
C GLU A 125 -0.16 0.08 -10.64
N PHE A 126 -0.50 -0.17 -9.37
CA PHE A 126 -1.05 -1.45 -8.95
C PHE A 126 -2.41 -1.75 -9.61
N GLN A 127 -3.19 -0.70 -9.98
CA GLN A 127 -4.50 -0.83 -10.63
C GLN A 127 -4.38 -1.04 -12.14
N SER A 128 -3.46 -0.34 -12.81
CA SER A 128 -3.27 -0.46 -14.27
C SER A 128 -2.73 -1.83 -14.68
N ASP A 129 -1.88 -2.44 -13.85
CA ASP A 129 -1.31 -3.77 -14.10
C ASP A 129 -2.29 -4.92 -13.74
N ALA A 130 -3.50 -4.61 -13.26
CA ALA A 130 -4.52 -5.58 -12.89
C ALA A 130 -5.66 -5.72 -13.93
N CYS A 131 -5.64 -4.89 -14.99
CA CYS A 131 -6.57 -4.95 -16.12
C CYS A 131 -5.97 -5.70 -17.32
#